data_AF-A0A495QSL1-F1
#
_entry.id   AF-A0A495QSL1-F1
#
_cell.length_a   1.000
_cell.length_b   1.000
_cell.length_c   1.000
_cell.angle_alpha   90.00
_cell.angle_beta   90.00
_cell.angle_gamma   90.00
#
_symmetry.space_group_name_H-M   'P 1'
#
loop_
_entity.id
_entity.type
_entity.pdbx_description
1 polymer ?
#
loop_
_entity_poly.entity_id
_entity_poly.type
_entity_poly.pdbx_seq_one_letter_code
_entity_poly.pdbx_strand_id
1 'polypeptide(L)'
;MTINDERPFWLTEPCPAWCVVEHLDVDPVEDRVHEGTSGTVTLSLEEARYVEHPQTREAYGVPIRLDISVQQGYRETEPRLLLWYVDTEGNTQSRTMTLGEAESFANGILDAVKAARS
;
A
#
# COMPACT_ATOMS: atom_id res chain seq x y z
N MET A 1 -22.02 30.20 -5.17
CA MET A 1 -21.67 29.05 -4.33
C MET A 1 -20.17 28.88 -4.48
N THR A 2 -19.42 29.46 -3.56
CA THR A 2 -17.96 29.42 -3.56
C THR A 2 -17.52 28.01 -3.20
N ILE A 3 -16.76 27.36 -4.10
CA ILE A 3 -16.07 26.11 -3.80
C ILE A 3 -15.11 26.44 -2.68
N ASN A 4 -15.42 25.97 -1.48
CA ASN A 4 -14.53 26.09 -0.35
C ASN A 4 -13.39 25.10 -0.63
N ASP A 5 -12.18 25.61 -0.82
CA ASP A 5 -10.92 24.86 -0.81
C ASP A 5 -10.75 24.28 0.61
N GLU A 6 -11.60 23.31 1.01
CA GLU A 6 -11.66 22.74 2.36
C GLU A 6 -10.53 21.75 2.58
N ARG A 7 -9.31 22.24 2.38
CA ARG A 7 -8.10 21.61 2.88
C ARG A 7 -8.17 21.58 4.40
N PRO A 8 -7.99 20.41 5.05
CA PRO A 8 -8.02 20.32 6.49
C PRO A 8 -7.01 21.23 7.18
N PHE A 9 -7.31 21.69 8.39
CA PHE A 9 -6.46 22.64 9.11
C PHE A 9 -5.03 22.15 9.34
N TRP A 10 -4.84 20.82 9.38
CA TRP A 10 -3.55 20.18 9.61
C TRP A 10 -2.73 20.00 8.33
N LEU A 11 -3.34 20.13 7.15
CA LEU A 11 -2.69 19.97 5.87
C LEU A 11 -2.18 21.33 5.36
N THR A 12 -0.87 21.56 5.46
CA THR A 12 -0.27 22.88 5.21
C THR A 12 0.02 23.16 3.74
N GLU A 13 0.16 22.12 2.92
CA GLU A 13 0.41 22.18 1.47
C GLU A 13 -0.68 21.44 0.71
N PRO A 14 -0.93 21.73 -0.58
CA PRO A 14 -1.86 20.93 -1.38
C PRO A 14 -1.43 19.46 -1.45
N CYS A 15 -2.40 18.56 -1.63
CA CYS A 15 -2.08 17.14 -1.85
C CYS A 15 -1.19 16.97 -3.09
N PRO A 16 -0.20 16.06 -3.05
CA PRO A 16 0.49 15.62 -4.25
C PRO A 16 -0.50 15.07 -5.28
N ALA A 17 -0.21 15.25 -6.57
CA ALA A 17 -1.11 14.82 -7.65
C ALA A 17 -1.39 13.30 -7.68
N TRP A 18 -0.57 12.49 -7.02
CA TRP A 18 -0.74 11.05 -6.90
C TRP A 18 -1.60 10.62 -5.71
N CYS A 19 -1.91 11.53 -4.77
CA CYS A 19 -2.74 11.23 -3.61
C CYS A 19 -4.19 11.02 -4.04
N VAL A 20 -4.79 9.91 -3.62
CA VAL A 20 -6.16 9.52 -3.99
C VAL A 20 -7.13 9.51 -2.81
N VAL A 21 -6.64 9.82 -1.61
CA VAL A 21 -7.44 9.84 -0.38
C VAL A 21 -8.04 11.22 -0.14
N GLU A 22 -9.28 11.23 0.33
CA GLU A 22 -9.95 12.42 0.86
C GLU A 22 -9.50 12.66 2.31
N HIS A 23 -9.15 13.90 2.64
CA HIS A 23 -8.67 14.25 3.96
C HIS A 23 -9.68 15.11 4.69
N LEU A 24 -9.90 14.80 5.98
CA LEU A 24 -10.86 15.49 6.83
C LEU A 24 -10.18 16.11 8.05
N ASP A 25 -10.75 17.19 8.59
CA ASP A 25 -10.27 17.81 9.83
C ASP A 25 -10.24 16.84 11.02
N VAL A 26 -11.13 15.85 10.99
CA VAL A 26 -11.32 14.86 12.06
C VAL A 26 -10.41 13.65 11.93
N ASP A 27 -9.56 13.58 10.90
CA ASP A 27 -8.64 12.45 10.71
C ASP A 27 -7.72 12.30 11.94
N PRO A 28 -7.66 11.08 12.53
CA PRO A 28 -6.69 10.74 13.58
C PRO A 28 -5.27 11.07 13.14
N VAL A 29 -4.38 11.36 14.09
CA VAL A 29 -3.02 11.81 13.77
C VAL A 29 -2.26 10.76 12.97
N GLU A 30 -2.48 9.49 13.28
CA GLU A 30 -1.93 8.32 12.60
C GLU A 30 -2.40 8.15 11.15
N ASP A 31 -3.60 8.65 10.82
CA ASP A 31 -4.22 8.54 9.50
C ASP A 31 -3.95 9.77 8.62
N ARG A 32 -3.24 10.78 9.14
CA ARG A 32 -2.84 11.98 8.39
C ARG A 32 -1.68 11.67 7.45
N VAL A 33 -2.00 10.99 6.36
CA VAL A 33 -1.05 10.55 5.35
C VAL A 33 -1.63 10.78 3.97
N HIS A 34 -0.81 11.19 3.01
CA HIS A 34 -1.13 11.03 1.60
C HIS A 34 -0.94 9.57 1.22
N GLU A 35 -1.89 9.02 0.48
CA GLU A 35 -1.82 7.65 -0.03
C GLU A 35 -2.18 7.64 -1.52
N GLY A 36 -1.36 6.93 -2.29
CA GLY A 36 -1.54 6.75 -3.73
C GLY A 36 -2.23 5.46 -4.07
N THR A 37 -2.56 5.29 -5.36
CA THR A 37 -3.13 4.03 -5.86
C THR A 37 -2.22 2.85 -5.54
N SER A 38 -2.81 1.73 -5.12
CA SER A 38 -2.10 0.49 -4.87
C SER A 38 -2.07 -0.42 -6.09
N GLY A 39 -0.99 -1.18 -6.23
CA GLY A 39 -0.89 -2.33 -7.12
C GLY A 39 -0.93 -3.63 -6.32
N THR A 40 -1.54 -4.66 -6.89
CA THR A 40 -1.63 -5.98 -6.23
C THR A 40 -1.01 -7.06 -7.12
N VAL A 41 -0.17 -7.91 -6.54
CA VAL A 41 0.39 -9.10 -7.19
C VAL A 41 -0.10 -10.35 -6.46
N THR A 42 -0.76 -11.25 -7.20
CA THR A 42 -1.18 -12.55 -6.64
C THR A 42 -0.03 -13.54 -6.76
N LEU A 43 0.40 -14.12 -5.64
CA LEU A 43 1.44 -15.14 -5.58
C LEU A 43 0.81 -16.54 -5.70
N SER A 44 0.55 -16.99 -6.93
CA SER A 44 -0.17 -18.25 -7.19
C SER A 44 0.60 -19.53 -6.86
N LEU A 45 1.90 -19.42 -6.57
CA LEU A 45 2.75 -20.56 -6.19
C LEU A 45 2.86 -20.73 -4.67
N GLU A 46 2.43 -19.73 -3.89
CA GLU A 46 2.39 -19.82 -2.43
C GLU A 46 1.21 -20.70 -1.99
N GLU A 47 1.34 -21.31 -0.81
CA GLU A 47 0.22 -22.02 -0.20
C GLU A 47 -0.93 -21.05 0.08
N ALA A 48 -2.16 -21.50 -0.16
CA ALA A 48 -3.34 -20.69 0.12
C ALA A 48 -3.49 -20.47 1.64
N ARG A 49 -3.82 -19.24 2.02
CA ARG A 49 -4.26 -18.93 3.37
C ARG A 49 -5.72 -19.33 3.53
N TYR A 50 -6.09 -19.95 4.64
CA TYR A 50 -7.48 -20.27 4.92
C TYR A 50 -8.12 -19.17 5.78
N VAL A 51 -9.29 -18.71 5.37
CA VAL A 51 -10.09 -17.71 6.08
C VAL A 51 -11.46 -18.24 6.38
N GLU A 52 -12.00 -17.88 7.54
CA GLU A 52 -13.38 -18.19 7.89
C GLU A 52 -14.32 -17.15 7.27
N HIS A 53 -15.39 -17.65 6.65
CA HIS A 53 -16.48 -16.79 6.20
C HIS A 53 -17.20 -16.17 7.41
N PRO A 54 -17.37 -14.84 7.47
CA PRO A 54 -17.84 -14.17 8.69
C PRO A 54 -19.26 -14.61 9.13
N GLN A 55 -20.12 -14.97 8.18
CA GLN A 55 -21.47 -15.44 8.46
C GLN A 55 -21.59 -16.97 8.63
N THR A 56 -20.97 -17.78 7.77
CA THR A 56 -21.16 -19.25 7.77
C THR A 56 -20.14 -19.99 8.62
N ARG A 57 -19.02 -19.34 8.98
CA ARG A 57 -17.84 -19.94 9.65
C ARG A 57 -17.18 -21.08 8.86
N GLU A 58 -17.50 -21.23 7.59
CA GLU A 58 -16.81 -22.17 6.72
C GLU A 58 -15.44 -21.61 6.32
N ALA A 59 -14.41 -22.45 6.38
CA ALA A 59 -13.06 -22.09 5.95
C ALA A 59 -12.93 -22.23 4.42
N TYR A 60 -12.36 -21.22 3.77
CA TYR A 60 -12.02 -21.27 2.34
C TYR A 60 -10.62 -20.70 2.08
N GLY A 61 -9.95 -21.26 1.08
CA GLY A 61 -8.61 -20.86 0.69
C GLY A 61 -8.61 -19.58 -0.14
N VAL A 62 -7.74 -18.64 0.20
CA VAL A 62 -7.45 -17.42 -0.56
C VAL A 62 -5.96 -17.37 -0.90
N PRO A 63 -5.58 -16.93 -2.12
CA PRO A 63 -4.17 -16.82 -2.47
C PRO A 63 -3.50 -15.69 -1.69
N ILE A 64 -2.19 -15.82 -1.47
CA ILE A 64 -1.37 -14.73 -0.94
C ILE A 64 -1.30 -13.60 -1.97
N ARG A 65 -1.50 -12.37 -1.50
CA ARG A 65 -1.43 -11.15 -2.31
C ARG A 65 -0.41 -10.21 -1.70
N LEU A 66 0.50 -9.72 -2.53
CA LEU A 66 1.37 -8.60 -2.20
C LEU A 66 0.70 -7.33 -2.69
N ASP A 67 0.45 -6.41 -1.77
CA ASP A 67 -0.07 -5.09 -2.05
C ASP A 67 1.06 -4.07 -1.93
N ILE A 68 1.13 -3.17 -2.89
CA ILE A 68 2.16 -2.15 -3.00
C ILE A 68 1.46 -0.80 -3.09
N SER A 69 1.70 0.10 -2.13
CA SER A 69 1.14 1.45 -2.14
C SER A 69 2.21 2.50 -1.91
N VAL A 70 1.93 3.73 -2.35
CA VAL A 70 2.74 4.91 -2.02
C VAL A 70 2.09 5.61 -0.84
N GLN A 71 2.88 5.96 0.16
CA GLN A 71 2.43 6.70 1.34
C GLN A 71 3.38 7.85 1.66
N GLN A 72 2.86 8.94 2.22
CA GLN A 72 3.67 10.04 2.74
C GLN A 72 2.96 10.66 3.95
N GLY A 73 3.66 10.82 5.08
CA GLY A 73 3.09 11.55 6.20
C GLY A 73 2.83 13.02 5.83
N TYR A 74 1.77 13.64 6.36
CA TYR A 74 1.40 15.03 6.03
C TYR A 74 2.48 16.10 6.32
N ARG A 75 3.52 15.76 7.10
CA ARG A 75 4.69 16.62 7.40
C ARG A 75 5.98 16.12 6.78
N GLU A 76 5.95 14.98 6.11
CA GLU A 76 7.13 14.43 5.45
C GLU A 76 7.33 15.10 4.10
N THR A 77 8.57 15.24 3.68
CA THR A 77 8.92 15.89 2.41
C THR A 77 9.02 14.90 1.25
N GLU A 78 9.17 13.61 1.55
CA GLU A 78 9.34 12.56 0.55
C GLU A 78 8.39 11.39 0.83
N PRO A 79 7.78 10.79 -0.22
CA PRO A 79 6.98 9.59 -0.07
C PRO A 79 7.84 8.33 0.06
N ARG A 80 7.20 7.25 0.50
CA ARG A 80 7.77 5.91 0.61
C ARG A 80 6.84 4.89 -0.04
N LEU A 81 7.40 3.76 -0.44
CA LEU A 81 6.63 2.58 -0.85
C LEU A 81 6.39 1.69 0.36
N LEU A 82 5.15 1.25 0.52
CA LEU A 82 4.75 0.22 1.47
C LEU A 82 4.42 -1.04 0.67
N LEU A 83 5.17 -2.11 0.92
CA LEU A 83 4.81 -3.45 0.49
C LEU A 83 4.22 -4.18 1.69
N TRP A 84 3.01 -4.71 1.57
CA TRP A 84 2.36 -5.45 2.64
C TRP A 84 1.64 -6.69 2.11
N TYR A 85 1.54 -7.71 2.96
CA TYR A 85 0.82 -8.93 2.69
C TYR A 85 0.41 -9.62 3.98
N VAL A 86 -0.52 -10.56 3.91
CA VAL A 86 -0.87 -11.45 5.01
C VAL A 86 -0.32 -12.83 4.68
N ASP A 87 0.52 -13.39 5.56
CA ASP A 87 1.12 -14.70 5.36
C ASP A 87 0.12 -15.86 5.59
N THR A 88 0.59 -17.09 5.40
CA THR A 88 -0.23 -18.31 5.51
C THR A 88 -0.78 -18.55 6.92
N GLU A 89 -0.10 -18.03 7.95
CA GLU A 89 -0.52 -18.08 9.35
C GLU A 89 -1.51 -16.95 9.70
N GLY A 90 -1.76 -16.02 8.77
CA GLY A 90 -2.63 -14.87 9.00
C GLY A 90 -1.92 -13.66 9.62
N ASN A 91 -0.59 -13.68 9.75
CA ASN A 91 0.14 -12.53 10.25
C ASN A 91 0.31 -11.48 9.16
N THR A 92 0.14 -10.21 9.52
CA THR A 92 0.42 -9.10 8.61
C THR A 92 1.91 -8.84 8.57
N GLN A 93 2.46 -8.84 7.36
CA GLN A 93 3.86 -8.52 7.08
C GLN A 93 3.90 -7.23 6.27
N SER A 94 4.85 -6.35 6.59
CA SER A 94 5.07 -5.14 5.80
C SER A 94 6.56 -4.78 5.70
N ARG A 95 6.91 -4.10 4.60
CA ARG A 95 8.22 -3.50 4.36
C ARG A 95 8.01 -2.11 3.80
N THR A 96 8.75 -1.16 4.34
CA THR A 96 8.77 0.22 3.88
C THR A 96 10.08 0.48 3.18
N MET A 97 10.02 1.19 2.06
CA MET A 97 11.18 1.54 1.24
C MET A 97 11.12 3.00 0.84
N THR A 98 12.26 3.68 0.82
CA THR A 98 12.41 4.92 0.07
C THR A 98 12.16 4.67 -1.43
N LEU A 99 11.94 5.73 -2.21
CA LEU A 99 11.76 5.58 -3.66
C LEU A 99 12.98 4.90 -4.32
N GLY A 100 14.20 5.26 -3.92
CA GLY A 100 15.43 4.67 -4.48
C GLY A 100 15.64 3.20 -4.10
N GLU A 101 15.25 2.80 -2.88
CA GLU A 101 15.26 1.38 -2.48
C GLU A 101 14.23 0.58 -3.27
N ALA A 102 13.03 1.13 -3.47
CA ALA A 102 11.98 0.49 -4.26
C ALA A 102 12.39 0.32 -5.73
N GLU A 103 13.03 1.33 -6.33
CA GLU A 103 13.59 1.25 -7.68
C GLU A 103 14.67 0.16 -7.77
N SER A 104 15.58 0.11 -6.80
CA SER A 104 16.64 -0.91 -6.75
C SER A 104 16.06 -2.32 -6.62
N PHE A 105 15.05 -2.49 -5.77
CA PHE A 105 14.33 -3.76 -5.60
C PHE A 105 13.64 -4.20 -6.90
N ALA A 106 12.90 -3.29 -7.54
CA ALA A 106 12.22 -3.57 -8.80
C ALA A 106 13.20 -3.97 -9.91
N ASN A 107 14.31 -3.25 -10.03
CA ASN A 107 15.36 -3.57 -11.01
C ASN A 107 15.97 -4.95 -10.76
N GLY A 108 16.26 -5.31 -9.50
CA GLY A 108 16.78 -6.63 -9.16
C GLY A 108 15.84 -7.77 -9.57
N ILE A 109 14.52 -7.59 -9.41
CA ILE A 109 13.52 -8.55 -9.89
C ILE A 109 13.53 -8.65 -11.42
N LEU A 110 13.51 -7.50 -12.11
CA LEU A 110 13.49 -7.46 -13.58
C LEU A 110 14.74 -8.11 -14.20
N ASP A 111 15.90 -7.89 -13.60
CA ASP A 111 17.15 -8.52 -14.02
C ASP A 111 17.10 -10.04 -13.86
N ALA A 112 16.59 -10.54 -12.73
CA ALA A 112 16.41 -11.98 -12.51
C ALA A 112 15.42 -12.60 -13.52
N VAL A 113 14.31 -11.93 -13.80
CA VAL A 113 13.33 -12.37 -14.81
C VAL A 113 13.96 -12.43 -16.20
N LYS A 114 14.76 -11.42 -16.56
CA LYS A 114 15.48 -11.39 -17.84
C LYS A 114 16.46 -12.54 -17.95
N ALA A 115 17.25 -12.80 -16.91
CA ALA A 115 18.21 -13.90 -16.86
C ALA A 115 17.54 -15.29 -16.94
N ALA A 116 16.34 -15.45 -16.39
CA ALA A 116 15.61 -16.73 -16.45
C ALA A 116 14.93 -17.00 -17.82
N ARG A 117 14.80 -15.97 -18.68
CA ARG A 117 14.17 -16.05 -20.00
C ARG A 117 15.16 -16.10 -21.16
N SER A 118 16.45 -15.89 -20.90
CA SER A 118 17.53 -16.01 -21.88
C SER A 118 17.95 -17.46 -22.06
#